data_AF-A0A0F4QUX1-F1
#
_entry.id   AF-A0A0F4QUX1-F1
#
_cell.length_a   1.000
_cell.length_b   1.000
_cell.length_c   1.000
_cell.angle_alpha   90.00
_cell.angle_beta   90.00
_cell.angle_gamma   90.00
#
_symmetry.space_group_name_H-M   'P 1'
#
loop_
_entity.id
_entity.type
_entity.pdbx_description
1 polymer ?
#
loop_
_entity_poly.entity_id
_entity_poly.type
_entity_poly.pdbx_seq_one_letter_code
_entity_poly.pdbx_strand_id
1 'polypeptide(L)'
;MKLFLVFFLSLSSLYVSAEMEMLYKYFQTDNVVPNGREPHYFVYIKNDNPCIFIDDLRKNLTTEFCDIEGTDYNFKHDFPSIYPANIRISGSSLYFIVAAPWNEQKCRIYLPRQKLTCEPTGRN
;
A
#
# COMPACT_ATOMS: atom_id res chain seq x y z
N MET A 1 6.45 -33.66 -41.40
CA MET A 1 5.55 -32.50 -41.21
C MET A 1 4.67 -32.55 -39.94
N LYS A 2 4.91 -33.46 -38.98
CA LYS A 2 4.19 -33.49 -37.69
C LYS A 2 4.99 -32.90 -36.51
N LEU A 3 6.31 -32.78 -36.64
CA LEU A 3 7.20 -32.30 -35.57
C LEU A 3 7.14 -30.77 -35.36
N PHE A 4 6.83 -30.00 -36.40
CA PHE A 4 6.80 -28.53 -36.35
C PHE A 4 5.60 -27.97 -35.59
N LEU A 5 4.51 -28.75 -35.48
CA LEU A 5 3.28 -28.31 -34.82
C LEU A 5 3.35 -28.41 -33.29
N VAL A 6 4.20 -29.31 -32.78
CA VAL A 6 4.41 -29.49 -31.33
C VAL A 6 5.23 -28.34 -30.75
N PHE A 7 6.16 -27.76 -31.52
CA PHE A 7 7.00 -26.66 -31.07
C PHE A 7 6.23 -25.33 -30.93
N PHE A 8 5.15 -25.14 -31.70
CA PHE A 8 4.32 -23.93 -31.62
C PHE A 8 3.35 -23.93 -30.42
N LEU A 9 2.96 -25.11 -29.92
CA LEU A 9 2.05 -25.24 -28.77
C LEU A 9 2.74 -25.05 -27.41
N SER A 10 4.07 -25.14 -27.34
CA SER A 10 4.82 -24.94 -26.10
C SER A 10 5.23 -23.49 -25.82
N LEU A 11 5.01 -22.56 -26.76
CA LEU A 11 5.39 -21.14 -26.58
C LEU A 11 4.28 -20.26 -25.97
N SER A 12 3.04 -20.73 -25.90
CA SER A 12 1.92 -19.93 -25.38
C SER A 12 1.78 -19.95 -23.85
N SER A 13 2.60 -20.72 -23.12
CA SER A 13 2.51 -20.83 -21.66
C SER A 13 3.26 -19.73 -20.88
N LEU A 14 3.86 -18.73 -21.53
CA LEU A 14 4.68 -17.70 -20.88
C LEU A 14 4.00 -16.34 -20.66
N TYR A 15 2.71 -16.19 -21.00
CA TYR A 15 2.01 -14.89 -20.96
C TYR A 15 1.07 -14.73 -19.77
N VAL A 16 1.44 -15.12 -18.55
CA VAL A 16 0.64 -14.74 -17.36
C VAL A 16 1.56 -14.60 -16.15
N SER A 17 1.84 -13.36 -15.73
CA SER A 17 1.85 -12.91 -14.30
C SER A 17 2.50 -11.53 -14.04
N ALA A 18 2.43 -10.55 -14.94
CA ALA A 18 3.09 -9.24 -14.73
C ALA A 18 2.15 -8.05 -14.46
N GLU A 19 0.82 -8.21 -14.48
CA GLU A 19 -0.12 -7.08 -14.42
C GLU A 19 -0.20 -6.41 -13.03
N MET A 20 0.06 -7.14 -11.94
CA MET A 20 -0.16 -6.62 -10.59
C MET A 20 0.93 -5.61 -10.15
N GLU A 21 2.16 -5.73 -10.68
CA GLU A 21 3.28 -4.82 -10.37
C GLU A 21 3.14 -3.44 -11.04
N MET A 22 2.34 -3.33 -12.11
CA MET A 22 2.16 -2.06 -12.83
C MET A 22 1.16 -1.10 -12.19
N LEU A 23 0.36 -1.55 -11.21
CA LEU A 23 -0.74 -0.75 -10.66
C LEU A 23 -0.40 -0.07 -9.32
N TYR A 24 0.49 -0.67 -8.53
CA TYR A 24 0.73 -0.26 -7.15
C TYR A 24 2.19 0.08 -6.90
N LYS A 25 2.43 1.20 -6.20
CA LYS A 25 3.74 1.58 -5.68
C LYS A 25 4.05 0.83 -4.38
N TYR A 26 3.02 0.46 -3.65
CA TYR A 26 3.11 -0.30 -2.41
C TYR A 26 1.86 -1.15 -2.24
N PHE A 27 2.03 -2.38 -1.76
CA PHE A 27 0.94 -3.27 -1.39
C PHE A 27 1.40 -4.18 -0.24
N GLN A 28 0.60 -4.27 0.82
CA GLN A 28 0.83 -5.18 1.94
C GLN A 28 -0.51 -5.63 2.54
N THR A 29 -0.56 -6.87 3.03
CA THR A 29 -1.71 -7.41 3.78
C THR A 29 -1.37 -7.54 5.26
N ASP A 30 -2.38 -7.51 6.14
CA ASP A 30 -2.17 -7.53 7.59
C ASP A 30 -1.73 -8.87 8.17
N ASN A 31 -1.67 -9.93 7.38
CA ASN A 31 -1.18 -11.22 7.82
C ASN A 31 -0.55 -12.01 6.66
N VAL A 32 0.71 -12.38 6.81
CA VAL A 32 1.17 -13.70 6.33
C VAL A 32 0.74 -14.68 7.42
N VAL A 33 -0.50 -15.13 7.38
CA VAL A 33 -1.06 -15.98 8.43
C VAL A 33 -0.52 -17.40 8.26
N PRO A 34 0.13 -17.99 9.29
CA PRO A 34 0.28 -19.43 9.33
C PRO A 34 -1.11 -20.07 9.21
N ASN A 35 -1.23 -21.13 8.40
CA ASN A 35 -2.47 -21.90 8.18
C ASN A 35 -3.50 -21.29 7.20
N GLY A 36 -3.10 -20.40 6.29
CA GLY A 36 -3.92 -20.05 5.12
C GLY A 36 -5.21 -19.29 5.42
N ARG A 37 -5.26 -18.56 6.55
CA ARG A 37 -6.39 -17.65 6.82
C ARG A 37 -6.38 -16.48 5.83
N GLU A 38 -7.56 -15.96 5.52
CA GLU A 38 -7.65 -14.75 4.70
C GLU A 38 -7.15 -13.53 5.49
N PRO A 39 -6.49 -12.57 4.83
CA PRO A 39 -6.15 -11.29 5.45
C PRO A 39 -7.44 -10.52 5.79
N HIS A 40 -7.37 -9.65 6.79
CA HIS A 40 -8.48 -8.76 7.13
C HIS A 40 -8.35 -7.41 6.44
N TYR A 41 -7.13 -6.98 6.14
CA TYR A 41 -6.87 -5.70 5.51
C TYR A 41 -5.91 -5.81 4.33
N PHE A 42 -6.21 -5.07 3.27
CA PHE A 42 -5.23 -4.70 2.24
C PHE A 42 -4.84 -3.24 2.45
N VAL A 43 -3.54 -2.98 2.40
CA VAL A 43 -2.99 -1.63 2.44
C VAL A 43 -2.19 -1.42 1.17
N TYR A 44 -2.48 -0.34 0.45
CA TYR A 44 -1.80 -0.06 -0.82
C TYR A 44 -1.70 1.42 -1.14
N ILE A 45 -0.78 1.73 -2.05
CA ILE A 45 -0.62 3.04 -2.68
C ILE A 45 -0.57 2.80 -4.18
N LYS A 46 -1.37 3.53 -4.95
CA LYS A 46 -1.39 3.40 -6.42
C LYS A 46 -0.25 4.16 -7.05
N ASN A 47 0.13 3.81 -8.27
CA ASN A 47 1.17 4.53 -9.00
C ASN A 47 0.77 5.98 -9.37
N ASP A 48 -0.53 6.24 -9.55
CA ASP A 48 -1.10 7.52 -9.95
C ASP A 48 -1.73 8.32 -8.80
N ASN A 49 -1.81 7.73 -7.59
CA ASN A 49 -2.36 8.39 -6.41
C ASN A 49 -1.48 8.09 -5.18
N PRO A 50 -0.84 9.13 -4.57
CA PRO A 50 0.08 8.97 -3.46
C PRO A 50 -0.60 8.75 -2.09
N CYS A 51 -1.93 8.73 -2.02
CA CYS A 51 -2.66 8.47 -0.79
C CYS A 51 -2.58 6.99 -0.36
N ILE A 52 -2.74 6.75 0.93
CA ILE A 52 -2.77 5.40 1.50
C ILE A 52 -4.21 4.89 1.45
N PHE A 53 -4.41 3.75 0.82
CA PHE A 53 -5.70 3.05 0.81
C PHE A 53 -5.68 1.88 1.77
N ILE A 54 -6.78 1.70 2.49
CA ILE A 54 -7.01 0.57 3.39
C ILE A 54 -8.36 -0.06 3.04
N ASP A 55 -8.34 -1.29 2.53
CA ASP A 55 -9.54 -2.10 2.37
C ASP A 55 -9.74 -2.95 3.62
N ASP A 56 -10.83 -2.75 4.37
CA ASP A 56 -11.29 -3.66 5.42
C ASP A 56 -12.21 -4.71 4.80
N LEU A 57 -11.66 -5.89 4.56
CA LEU A 57 -12.32 -7.00 3.86
C LEU A 57 -13.51 -7.55 4.63
N ARG A 58 -13.53 -7.39 5.96
CA ARG A 58 -14.63 -7.86 6.80
C ARG A 58 -15.86 -6.96 6.70
N LYS A 59 -15.65 -5.70 6.34
CA LYS A 59 -16.70 -4.68 6.20
C LYS A 59 -16.98 -4.31 4.74
N ASN A 60 -16.18 -4.81 3.82
CA ASN A 60 -16.18 -4.42 2.41
C ASN A 60 -16.11 -2.88 2.26
N LEU A 61 -15.19 -2.26 2.99
CA LEU A 61 -15.02 -0.80 3.05
C LEU A 61 -13.59 -0.43 2.69
N THR A 62 -13.44 0.45 1.70
CA THR A 62 -12.17 1.10 1.38
C THR A 62 -12.13 2.48 2.01
N THR A 63 -10.99 2.82 2.63
CA THR A 63 -10.75 4.13 3.22
C THR A 63 -9.46 4.71 2.64
N GLU A 64 -9.58 5.93 2.14
CA GLU A 64 -8.47 6.71 1.57
C GLU A 64 -7.95 7.70 2.62
N PHE A 65 -6.64 7.70 2.84
CA PHE A 65 -5.94 8.63 3.72
C PHE A 65 -4.99 9.49 2.89
N CYS A 66 -5.45 10.71 2.59
CA CYS A 66 -4.65 11.75 1.94
C CYS A 66 -4.20 12.84 2.92
N ASP A 67 -5.05 13.19 3.88
CA ASP A 67 -4.78 14.23 4.87
C ASP A 67 -3.91 13.69 6.00
N ILE A 68 -2.94 14.49 6.42
CA ILE A 68 -2.05 14.17 7.53
C ILE A 68 -2.59 14.84 8.79
N GLU A 69 -3.05 14.02 9.76
CA GLU A 69 -3.68 14.53 10.98
C GLU A 69 -2.76 15.52 11.73
N GLY A 70 -3.32 16.68 12.11
CA GLY A 70 -2.59 17.70 12.86
C GLY A 70 -1.74 18.63 11.99
N THR A 71 -1.89 18.58 10.67
CA THR A 71 -1.23 19.48 9.71
C THR A 71 -2.17 19.92 8.60
N ASP A 72 -1.73 20.91 7.83
CA ASP A 72 -2.40 21.32 6.58
C ASP A 72 -1.87 20.54 5.36
N TYR A 73 -1.06 19.50 5.57
CA TYR A 73 -0.44 18.73 4.49
C TYR A 73 -1.38 17.65 3.95
N ASN A 74 -1.32 17.47 2.64
CA ASN A 74 -2.12 16.48 1.92
C ASN A 74 -1.28 15.78 0.85
N PHE A 75 -1.24 14.45 0.88
CA PHE A 75 -0.45 13.66 -0.06
C PHE A 75 -0.83 13.91 -1.52
N LYS A 76 -2.10 14.18 -1.84
CA LYS A 76 -2.54 14.39 -3.22
C LYS A 76 -2.10 15.75 -3.77
N HIS A 77 -2.09 16.78 -2.92
CA HIS A 77 -1.75 18.15 -3.32
C HIS A 77 -0.26 18.43 -3.25
N ASP A 78 0.43 17.86 -2.27
CA ASP A 78 1.83 18.18 -1.94
C ASP A 78 2.85 17.15 -2.47
N PHE A 79 2.40 16.13 -3.19
CA PHE A 79 3.30 15.18 -3.86
C PHE A 79 4.04 15.84 -5.03
N PRO A 80 5.35 15.56 -5.25
CA PRO A 80 6.19 14.57 -4.57
C PRO A 80 6.97 15.11 -3.36
N SER A 81 6.73 16.35 -2.94
CA SER A 81 7.44 16.95 -1.81
C SER A 81 7.04 16.32 -0.48
N ILE A 82 5.80 15.86 -0.36
CA ILE A 82 5.30 15.12 0.80
C ILE A 82 4.81 13.75 0.35
N TYR A 83 5.33 12.70 0.96
CA TYR A 83 4.93 11.32 0.63
C TYR A 83 5.10 10.37 1.83
N PRO A 84 4.31 9.28 1.88
CA PRO A 84 4.49 8.25 2.89
C PRO A 84 5.73 7.41 2.57
N ALA A 85 6.56 7.17 3.57
CA ALA A 85 7.79 6.39 3.51
C ALA A 85 7.84 5.39 4.68
N ASN A 86 8.75 4.41 4.61
CA ASN A 86 8.97 3.42 5.67
C ASN A 86 7.67 2.72 6.15
N ILE A 87 6.82 2.38 5.20
CA ILE A 87 5.49 1.83 5.46
C ILE A 87 5.61 0.37 5.89
N ARG A 88 5.01 0.01 7.02
CA ARG A 88 4.96 -1.36 7.51
C ARG A 88 3.69 -1.62 8.32
N ILE A 89 3.10 -2.80 8.12
CA ILE A 89 2.09 -3.30 9.05
C ILE A 89 2.76 -4.02 10.22
N SER A 90 2.34 -3.71 11.45
CA SER A 90 2.75 -4.43 12.66
C SER A 90 1.59 -4.52 13.64
N GLY A 91 1.21 -5.76 13.98
CA GLY A 91 -0.02 -6.04 14.72
C GLY A 91 -1.23 -5.46 14.00
N SER A 92 -2.11 -4.78 14.72
CA SER A 92 -3.32 -4.15 14.16
C SER A 92 -3.09 -2.71 13.67
N SER A 93 -1.88 -2.36 13.26
CA SER A 93 -1.55 -0.98 12.89
C SER A 93 -0.64 -0.91 11.68
N LEU A 94 -0.92 0.06 10.81
CA LEU A 94 0.01 0.51 9.78
C LEU A 94 0.86 1.62 10.37
N TYR A 95 2.18 1.52 10.24
CA TYR A 95 3.13 2.56 10.61
C TYR A 95 3.80 3.09 9.36
N PHE A 96 3.99 4.40 9.29
CA PHE A 96 4.73 5.06 8.21
C PHE A 96 5.31 6.37 8.70
N ILE A 97 6.22 6.91 7.89
CA ILE A 97 6.81 8.23 8.05
C ILE A 97 6.23 9.14 6.98
N VAL A 98 5.81 10.34 7.34
CA VAL A 98 5.58 11.41 6.38
C VAL A 98 6.94 12.04 6.10
N ALA A 99 7.49 11.76 4.93
CA ALA A 99 8.70 12.41 4.47
C ALA A 99 8.33 13.80 3.96
N ALA A 100 8.78 14.84 4.66
CA ALA A 100 8.63 16.24 4.27
C ALA A 100 9.95 16.99 4.59
N PRO A 101 10.44 17.89 3.71
CA PRO A 101 11.74 18.55 3.87
C PRO A 101 11.93 19.40 5.13
N TRP A 102 10.84 19.76 5.81
CA TRP A 102 10.84 20.74 6.89
C TRP A 102 10.35 20.16 8.23
N ASN A 103 9.73 18.97 8.25
CA ASN A 103 9.29 18.30 9.48
C ASN A 103 8.88 16.85 9.21
N GLU A 104 9.72 15.88 9.57
CA GLU A 104 9.37 14.47 9.48
C GLU A 104 8.37 14.08 10.60
N GLN A 105 7.30 13.38 10.24
CA GLN A 105 6.31 12.86 11.20
C GLN A 105 6.23 11.33 11.19
N LYS A 106 6.10 10.74 12.37
CA LYS A 106 5.74 9.32 12.55
C LYS A 106 4.24 9.21 12.63
N CYS A 107 3.66 8.50 11.69
CA CYS A 107 2.22 8.28 11.63
C CYS A 107 1.88 6.82 11.85
N ARG A 108 0.69 6.61 12.39
CA ARG A 108 0.09 5.32 12.65
C ARG A 108 -1.37 5.36 12.23
N ILE A 109 -1.80 4.37 11.45
CA ILE A 109 -3.24 4.10 11.26
C ILE A 109 -3.60 2.85 12.06
N TYR A 110 -4.47 3.01 13.05
CA TYR A 110 -5.03 1.89 13.80
C TYR A 110 -6.14 1.22 12.99
N LEU A 111 -5.83 0.10 12.35
CA LEU A 111 -6.68 -0.56 11.34
C LEU A 111 -8.12 -0.87 11.82
N PRO A 112 -8.36 -1.39 13.05
CA PRO A 112 -9.71 -1.72 13.50
C PRO A 112 -10.68 -0.54 13.57
N ARG A 113 -10.16 0.67 13.81
CA ARG A 113 -10.95 1.92 13.88
C ARG A 113 -10.65 2.88 12.73
N GLN A 114 -9.74 2.51 11.82
CA GLN A 114 -9.26 3.37 10.74
C GLN A 114 -8.89 4.79 11.21
N LYS A 115 -8.25 4.88 12.38
CA LYS A 115 -7.86 6.16 12.98
C LYS A 115 -6.40 6.45 12.65
N LEU A 116 -6.14 7.52 11.91
CA LEU A 116 -4.81 8.10 11.73
C LEU A 116 -4.41 8.86 13.00
N THR A 117 -3.14 8.76 13.38
CA THR A 117 -2.47 9.56 14.40
C THR A 117 -1.05 9.84 13.98
N CYS A 118 -0.60 11.09 14.08
CA CYS A 118 0.75 11.51 13.70
C CYS A 118 1.43 12.27 14.84
N GLU A 119 2.73 12.05 15.00
CA GLU A 119 3.57 12.73 15.98
C GLU A 119 4.86 13.22 15.31
N PRO A 120 5.35 14.43 15.62
CA PRO A 120 6.64 14.90 15.11
C PRO A 120 7.77 13.98 15.56
N THR A 121 8.72 13.74 14.66
CA THR A 121 9.92 12.96 15.01
C THR A 121 11.04 13.80 15.63
N GLY A 122 10.96 15.12 15.47
CA GLY A 122 12.02 16.06 15.83
C GLY A 122 13.21 16.07 14.85
N ARG A 123 13.06 15.48 13.66
CA ARG A 123 14.07 15.47 12.59
C ARG A 123 13.59 16.27 11.37
N ASN A 124 14.54 16.92 10.70
CA ASN A 124 14.40 17.65 9.44
C ASN A 124 15.35 17.05 8.41
#